data_AF-A0A7X2N0S9-F1
#
_entry.id   AF-A0A7X2N0S9-F1
#
_cell.length_a   1.000
_cell.length_b   1.000
_cell.length_c   1.000
_cell.angle_alpha   90.00
_cell.angle_beta   90.00
_cell.angle_gamma   90.00
#
_symmetry.space_group_name_H-M   'P 1'
#
loop_
_entity.id
_entity.type
_entity.pdbx_description
1 polymer ?
#
loop_
_entity_poly.entity_id
_entity_poly.type
_entity_poly.pdbx_seq_one_letter_code
_entity_poly.pdbx_strand_id
1 'polypeptide(L)'
;MNKKDINQIYKENVTIVYKFIYCLTHDADIAEELTQETFFQAIKGIDRFEGRCKISVWLCEIAKKLWYKELAKKNKHTNEELNENIVSAVIFAILGSILKVDKKLNR
;
A
#
# COMPACT_ATOMS: atom_id res chain seq x y z
N MET A 1 -9.19 -9.11 -15.73
CA MET A 1 -9.98 -9.23 -14.48
C MET A 1 -11.31 -8.47 -14.62
N ASN A 2 -12.42 -8.90 -14.00
CA ASN A 2 -13.73 -8.29 -14.28
C ASN A 2 -13.93 -7.02 -13.43
N LYS A 3 -14.61 -5.99 -13.95
CA LYS A 3 -14.74 -4.66 -13.28
C LYS A 3 -15.32 -4.72 -11.86
N LYS A 4 -16.02 -5.81 -11.52
CA LYS A 4 -16.57 -6.11 -10.19
C LYS A 4 -15.49 -6.48 -9.16
N ASP A 5 -14.37 -7.07 -9.57
CA ASP A 5 -13.31 -7.52 -8.65
C ASP A 5 -12.50 -6.34 -8.09
N ILE A 6 -12.30 -5.29 -8.89
CA ILE A 6 -11.51 -4.11 -8.51
C ILE A 6 -12.18 -3.31 -7.38
N ASN A 7 -13.50 -3.15 -7.42
CA ASN A 7 -14.23 -2.42 -6.39
C ASN A 7 -14.17 -3.15 -5.04
N GLN A 8 -14.23 -4.49 -5.08
CA GLN A 8 -14.06 -5.32 -3.90
C GLN A 8 -12.64 -5.20 -3.34
N ILE A 9 -11.62 -5.32 -4.20
CA ILE A 9 -10.21 -5.12 -3.81
C ILE A 9 -10.01 -3.74 -3.19
N TYR A 10 -10.60 -2.69 -3.76
CA TYR A 10 -10.53 -1.36 -3.19
C TYR A 10 -11.12 -1.32 -1.77
N LYS A 11 -12.36 -1.76 -1.59
CA LYS A 11 -13.04 -1.74 -0.28
C LYS A 11 -12.29 -2.52 0.79
N GLU A 12 -11.74 -3.67 0.42
CA GLU A 12 -11.01 -4.54 1.36
C GLU A 12 -9.64 -3.98 1.74
N ASN A 13 -8.99 -3.24 0.84
CA ASN A 13 -7.58 -2.88 1.01
C ASN A 13 -7.33 -1.38 1.24
N VAL A 14 -8.29 -0.49 0.95
CA VAL A 14 -8.10 0.97 1.04
C VAL A 14 -7.64 1.41 2.43
N THR A 15 -8.26 0.86 3.48
CA THR A 15 -7.90 1.20 4.87
C THR A 15 -6.47 0.75 5.21
N ILE A 16 -6.04 -0.40 4.66
CA ILE A 16 -4.71 -0.96 4.89
C ILE A 16 -3.65 -0.12 4.19
N VAL A 17 -3.88 0.18 2.92
CA VAL A 17 -2.99 1.00 2.09
C VAL A 17 -2.86 2.41 2.67
N TYR A 18 -3.99 3.02 3.04
CA TYR A 18 -3.98 4.35 3.65
C TYR A 18 -3.20 4.36 4.96
N LYS A 19 -3.47 3.44 5.89
CA LYS A 19 -2.73 3.37 7.16
C LYS A 19 -1.24 3.10 6.95
N PHE A 20 -0.90 2.24 6.01
CA PHE A 20 0.48 1.96 5.65
C PHE A 20 1.20 3.24 5.18
N ILE A 21 0.61 3.96 4.23
CA ILE A 21 1.20 5.20 3.72
C ILE A 21 1.23 6.26 4.82
N TYR A 22 0.17 6.43 5.60
CA TYR A 22 0.12 7.38 6.70
C TYR A 22 1.21 7.12 7.75
N CYS A 23 1.49 5.85 8.09
CA CYS A 23 2.60 5.50 8.97
C CYS A 23 3.98 5.82 8.38
N LEU A 24 4.10 5.93 7.06
CA LEU A 24 5.33 6.32 6.39
C LEU A 24 5.48 7.83 6.26
N THR A 25 4.40 8.53 5.89
CA THR A 25 4.42 9.96 5.58
C THR A 25 4.16 10.83 6.81
N HIS A 26 3.44 10.32 7.81
CA HIS A 26 2.84 11.08 8.92
C HIS A 26 2.04 12.30 8.47
N ASP A 27 1.54 12.27 7.23
CA ASP A 27 0.87 13.36 6.54
C ASP A 27 -0.39 12.79 5.88
N ALA A 28 -1.56 13.28 6.31
CA ALA A 28 -2.85 12.77 5.87
C ALA A 28 -3.15 13.11 4.40
N ASP A 29 -2.74 14.30 3.94
CA ASP A 29 -3.00 14.77 2.59
C ASP A 29 -2.16 13.95 1.59
N ILE A 30 -0.88 13.77 1.89
CA ILE A 30 0.02 12.93 1.07
C ILE A 30 -0.44 11.47 1.12
N ALA A 31 -0.90 10.99 2.29
CA ALA A 31 -1.37 9.62 2.42
C ALA A 31 -2.62 9.37 1.55
N GLU A 32 -3.54 10.32 1.50
CA GLU A 32 -4.73 10.24 0.65
C GLU A 32 -4.36 10.24 -0.84
N GLU A 33 -3.53 11.19 -1.27
CA GLU A 33 -3.06 11.29 -2.66
C GLU A 33 -2.38 10.00 -3.12
N LEU A 34 -1.41 9.51 -2.34
CA LEU A 34 -0.68 8.29 -2.65
C LEU A 34 -1.56 7.04 -2.60
N THR A 35 -2.58 7.01 -1.73
CA THR A 35 -3.55 5.91 -1.71
C THR A 35 -4.34 5.88 -3.02
N GLN A 36 -4.85 7.02 -3.47
CA GLN A 36 -5.58 7.12 -4.73
C GLN A 36 -4.71 6.71 -5.92
N GLU A 37 -3.47 7.22 -6.00
CA GLU A 37 -2.53 6.88 -7.06
C GLU A 37 -2.15 5.38 -7.03
N THR A 38 -2.02 4.79 -5.83
CA THR A 38 -1.75 3.34 -5.67
C THR A 38 -2.83 2.51 -6.35
N PHE A 39 -4.11 2.82 -6.09
CA PHE A 39 -5.21 2.09 -6.72
C PHE A 39 -5.33 2.38 -8.21
N PHE A 40 -5.02 3.60 -8.65
CA PHE A 40 -4.97 3.92 -10.09
C PHE A 40 -3.92 3.07 -10.82
N GLN A 41 -2.70 2.98 -10.28
CA GLN A 41 -1.65 2.13 -10.84
C GLN A 41 -1.99 0.64 -10.75
N ALA A 42 -2.63 0.21 -9.65
CA ALA A 42 -3.10 -1.16 -9.48
C ALA A 42 -4.09 -1.53 -10.58
N ILE A 43 -5.10 -0.69 -10.85
CA ILE A 43 -6.09 -0.92 -11.92
C ILE A 43 -5.41 -1.07 -13.28
N LYS A 44 -4.40 -0.24 -13.58
CA LYS A 44 -3.65 -0.31 -14.84
C LYS A 44 -2.72 -1.53 -14.95
N GLY A 45 -2.32 -2.10 -13.80
CA GLY A 45 -1.39 -3.22 -13.72
C GLY A 45 -2.05 -4.56 -13.39
N ILE A 46 -3.35 -4.58 -13.12
CA ILE A 46 -4.04 -5.72 -12.52
C ILE A 46 -4.03 -6.96 -13.40
N ASP A 47 -4.06 -6.79 -14.72
CA ASP A 47 -4.01 -7.92 -15.66
C ASP A 47 -2.62 -8.58 -15.70
N ARG A 48 -1.58 -7.93 -15.15
CA ARG A 48 -0.24 -8.50 -14.97
C ARG A 48 -0.02 -9.10 -13.58
N PHE A 49 -1.02 -9.05 -12.70
CA PHE A 49 -0.90 -9.62 -11.38
C PHE A 49 -1.08 -11.14 -11.44
N GLU A 50 0.03 -11.86 -11.25
CA GLU A 50 0.09 -13.33 -11.36
C GLU A 50 -0.38 -14.08 -10.10
N GLY A 51 -0.89 -13.39 -9.08
CA GLY A 51 -1.42 -14.03 -7.86
C GLY A 51 -0.37 -14.69 -6.96
N ARG A 52 0.94 -14.45 -7.19
CA ARG A 52 2.04 -15.03 -6.41
C ARG A 52 2.11 -14.55 -4.95
N CYS A 53 1.41 -13.46 -4.61
CA CYS A 53 1.32 -12.91 -3.26
C CYS A 53 -0.11 -12.41 -2.97
N LYS A 54 -0.39 -12.01 -1.73
CA LYS A 54 -1.67 -11.38 -1.38
C LYS A 54 -1.81 -10.03 -2.10
N ILE A 55 -3.04 -9.67 -2.48
CA ILE A 55 -3.33 -8.39 -3.13
C ILE A 55 -2.92 -7.20 -2.25
N SER A 56 -3.08 -7.30 -0.92
CA SER A 56 -2.63 -6.29 0.04
C SER A 56 -1.12 -6.07 0.01
N VAL A 57 -0.33 -7.15 -0.10
CA VAL A 57 1.14 -7.08 -0.22
C VAL A 57 1.52 -6.38 -1.53
N TRP A 58 0.87 -6.76 -2.62
CA TRP A 58 1.12 -6.15 -3.93
C TRP A 58 0.76 -4.66 -3.95
N LEU A 59 -0.34 -4.26 -3.33
CA LEU A 59 -0.72 -2.86 -3.19
C LEU A 59 0.28 -2.07 -2.32
N CYS A 60 0.77 -2.65 -1.22
CA CYS A 60 1.80 -2.01 -0.39
C CYS A 60 3.12 -1.83 -1.17
N GLU A 61 3.48 -2.76 -2.05
CA GLU A 61 4.65 -2.62 -2.92
C GLU A 61 4.51 -1.47 -3.92
N ILE A 62 3.31 -1.27 -4.49
CA ILE A 62 3.01 -0.12 -5.36
C ILE A 62 3.10 1.18 -4.54
N ALA A 63 2.42 1.24 -3.40
CA ALA A 63 2.42 2.40 -2.50
C ALA A 63 3.84 2.79 -2.07
N LYS A 64 4.66 1.79 -1.70
CA LYS A 64 6.07 1.96 -1.36
C LYS A 64 6.83 2.64 -2.50
N LYS A 65 6.72 2.13 -3.73
CA LYS A 65 7.38 2.73 -4.91
C LYS A 65 6.95 4.18 -5.15
N LEU A 66 5.67 4.48 -4.98
CA LEU A 66 5.16 5.85 -5.11
C LEU A 66 5.71 6.75 -4.00
N TRP A 67 5.78 6.26 -2.77
CA TRP A 67 6.39 6.99 -1.66
C TRP A 67 7.87 7.30 -1.89
N TYR A 68 8.67 6.33 -2.35
CA TYR A 68 10.07 6.58 -2.75
C TYR A 68 10.17 7.66 -3.84
N LYS A 69 9.24 7.69 -4.79
CA LYS A 69 9.22 8.71 -5.84
C LYS A 69 8.91 10.09 -5.27
N GLU A 70 7.95 10.21 -4.34
CA GLU A 70 7.65 11.47 -3.66
C GLU A 70 8.81 11.94 -2.79
N LEU A 71 9.48 11.03 -2.10
CA LEU A 71 10.69 11.38 -1.36
C LEU A 71 11.84 11.77 -2.26
N ALA A 72 12.04 11.13 -3.42
CA ALA A 72 13.06 11.58 -4.37
C ALA A 72 12.77 13.01 -4.89
N LYS A 73 11.50 13.38 -5.04
CA LYS A 73 11.10 14.75 -5.37
C LYS A 73 11.38 15.71 -4.21
N LYS A 74 11.03 15.33 -2.97
CA LYS A 74 11.32 16.13 -1.76
C LYS A 74 12.83 16.22 -1.46
N ASN A 75 13.59 15.16 -1.73
CA ASN A 75 15.03 15.08 -1.48
C ASN A 75 15.87 15.81 -2.53
N LYS A 76 15.30 16.17 -3.68
CA LYS A 76 15.90 17.25 -4.48
C LYS A 76 15.96 18.58 -3.71
N HIS A 77 15.27 18.70 -2.57
CA HIS A 77 15.21 19.89 -1.72
C HIS A 77 15.63 19.63 -0.25
N THR A 78 15.81 18.37 0.20
CA THR A 78 16.17 17.98 1.59
C THR A 78 16.96 16.64 1.61
N ASN A 79 17.64 16.28 2.70
CA ASN A 79 18.60 15.16 2.75
C ASN A 79 18.12 14.06 3.71
N GLU A 80 16.90 13.54 3.52
CA GLU A 80 16.32 12.51 4.40
C GLU A 80 16.33 11.13 3.73
N GLU A 81 17.16 10.21 4.23
CA GLU A 81 17.22 8.83 3.76
C GLU A 81 16.15 7.96 4.44
N LEU A 82 15.39 7.19 3.65
CA LEU A 82 14.47 6.19 4.16
C LEU A 82 15.21 4.95 4.66
N ASN A 83 14.86 4.48 5.84
CA ASN A 83 15.30 3.20 6.35
C ASN A 83 14.37 2.07 5.87
N GLU A 84 14.83 1.29 4.88
CA GLU A 84 14.07 0.15 4.34
C GLU A 84 13.67 -0.88 5.41
N ASN A 85 14.47 -1.02 6.46
CA ASN A 85 14.17 -1.94 7.56
C ASN A 85 12.95 -1.48 8.36
N ILE A 86 12.76 -0.16 8.52
CA ILE A 86 11.57 0.40 9.18
C ILE A 86 10.34 0.16 8.29
N VAL A 87 10.44 0.43 7.00
CA VAL A 87 9.34 0.19 6.05
C VAL A 87 8.93 -1.28 6.07
N SER A 88 9.91 -2.20 6.02
CA SER A 88 9.68 -3.64 6.08
C SER A 88 9.02 -4.04 7.41
N ALA A 89 9.52 -3.55 8.55
CA ALA A 89 8.93 -3.82 9.86
C ALA A 89 7.49 -3.30 9.98
N VAL A 90 7.19 -2.11 9.44
CA VAL A 90 5.83 -1.53 9.40
C VAL A 90 4.90 -2.37 8.53
N ILE A 91 5.37 -2.82 7.35
CA ILE A 91 4.64 -3.76 6.49
C ILE A 91 4.32 -5.04 7.27
N PHE A 92 5.30 -5.66 7.93
CA PHE A 92 5.09 -6.88 8.72
C PHE A 92 4.17 -6.67 9.93
N ALA A 93 4.24 -5.52 10.61
CA ALA A 93 3.37 -5.22 11.74
C ALA A 93 1.90 -5.02 11.31
N ILE A 94 1.67 -4.28 10.22
CA ILE A 94 0.34 -4.03 9.67
C ILE A 94 -0.23 -5.33 9.10
N LEU A 95 0.51 -6.03 8.24
CA LEU A 95 0.07 -7.31 7.65
C LEU A 95 -0.04 -8.43 8.68
N GLY A 96 0.82 -8.46 9.69
CA GLY A 96 0.77 -9.43 10.79
C GLY A 96 -0.46 -9.24 11.68
N SER A 97 -0.90 -7.99 11.87
CA SER A 97 -2.16 -7.67 12.54
C SER A 97 -3.36 -8.11 11.70
N ILE A 98 -3.28 -7.97 10.38
CA ILE A 98 -4.35 -8.34 9.43
C ILE A 98 -4.46 -9.87 9.26
N LEU A 99 -3.34 -10.59 9.20
CA LEU A 99 -3.32 -12.07 9.15
C LEU A 99 -3.95 -12.73 10.39
N LYS A 100 -3.97 -12.04 11.54
CA LYS A 100 -4.70 -12.49 12.73
C LYS A 100 -6.22 -12.26 12.64
N VAL A 101 -6.69 -11.31 11.82
CA VAL A 101 -8.12 -10.98 11.68
C VAL A 101 -8.85 -12.00 10.78
N ASP A 102 -8.18 -12.60 9.80
CA ASP A 102 -8.78 -13.61 8.90
C ASP A 102 -9.20 -14.93 9.61
N LYS A 103 -8.75 -15.20 10.84
CA LYS A 103 -9.22 -16.37 11.61
C LYS A 103 -10.60 -16.20 12.26
N LYS A 104 -11.25 -15.03 12.14
CA LYS A 104 -12.52 -14.74 12.83
C LYS A 104 -13.75 -14.59 11.93
N LEU A 105 -13.63 -14.80 10.60
CA LEU A 105 -14.77 -14.73 9.66
C LEU A 105 -15.12 -16.06 8.99
N ASN A 106 -14.69 -17.18 9.56
CA ASN A 106 -15.12 -18.51 9.13
C ASN A 106 -15.68 -19.31 10.31
N ARG A 107 -16.77 -18.79 10.88
CA ARG A 107 -17.56 -19.43 11.93
C ARG A 107 -19.04 -19.27 11.63
#